data_AF-A0A932WEF7-F1
#
_entry.id   AF-A0A932WEF7-F1
#
_cell.length_a   1.000
_cell.length_b   1.000
_cell.length_c   1.000
_cell.angle_alpha   90.00
_cell.angle_beta   90.00
_cell.angle_gamma   90.00
#
_symmetry.space_group_name_H-M   'P 1'
#
loop_
_entity.id
_entity.type
_entity.pdbx_description
1 polymer ?
#
loop_
_entity_poly.entity_id
_entity_poly.type
_entity_poly.pdbx_seq_one_letter_code
_entity_poly.pdbx_strand_id
1 'polypeptide(L)'
;MFRSLAVPEFLAKIDPIKCIRCKRCIQNCGWSVYSWGGDKVLIDTFKCVKCLRCYHYCPEEAITIEDNPVKYRSNANWGFYNIRNIKKQAETGGIPLTGMGSDMPYPVLFDNLLIDACQVTNPSIDPLREPMELRTYLGKKPAKLEFEKGADGKLKLKTKMPPQIKLEVPFIFAPMSYGSISLNAQKTL
;
A
#
# COMPACT_ATOMS: atom_id res chain seq x y z
N MET A 1 -0.08 20.67 -7.03
CA MET A 1 0.04 19.73 -5.89
C MET A 1 -1.22 18.88 -5.91
N PHE A 2 -1.12 17.59 -6.26
CA PHE A 2 -2.29 16.72 -6.29
C PHE A 2 -2.82 16.54 -4.86
N ARG A 3 -4.09 16.87 -4.65
CA ARG A 3 -4.76 16.64 -3.37
C ARG A 3 -4.94 15.13 -3.22
N SER A 4 -4.50 14.56 -2.09
CA SER A 4 -4.69 13.13 -1.83
C SER A 4 -6.17 12.77 -1.93
N LEU A 5 -6.47 11.71 -2.67
CA LEU A 5 -7.80 11.12 -2.84
C LEU A 5 -8.20 10.30 -1.60
N ALA A 6 -7.23 10.01 -0.72
CA ALA A 6 -7.42 9.33 0.55
C ALA A 6 -7.84 10.32 1.64
N VAL A 7 -9.07 10.17 2.15
CA VAL A 7 -9.59 10.94 3.29
C VAL A 7 -8.69 10.73 4.53
N PRO A 8 -8.35 11.79 5.30
CA PRO A 8 -7.54 11.64 6.51
C PRO A 8 -8.28 10.81 7.57
N GLU A 9 -7.54 10.01 8.35
CA GLU A 9 -8.13 9.17 9.42
C GLU A 9 -8.50 9.99 10.65
N PHE A 10 -7.65 10.95 10.98
CA PHE A 10 -7.76 11.74 12.19
C PHE A 10 -7.82 13.21 11.82
N LEU A 11 -8.47 14.02 12.65
CA LEU A 11 -8.53 15.47 12.54
C LEU A 11 -7.75 16.10 13.70
N ALA A 12 -6.60 16.68 13.39
CA ALA A 12 -5.86 17.48 14.35
C ALA A 12 -6.43 18.90 14.40
N LYS A 13 -6.74 19.38 15.60
CA LYS A 13 -7.27 20.71 15.87
C LYS A 13 -6.43 21.40 16.94
N ILE A 14 -6.35 22.73 16.85
CA ILE A 14 -5.74 23.58 17.87
C ILE A 14 -6.79 24.61 18.28
N ASP A 15 -7.07 24.70 19.58
CA ASP A 15 -7.88 25.76 20.17
C ASP A 15 -7.09 27.08 20.15
N PRO A 16 -7.52 28.10 19.39
CA PRO A 16 -6.80 29.36 19.27
C PRO A 16 -6.84 30.20 20.56
N ILE A 17 -7.80 29.96 21.46
CA ILE A 17 -7.97 30.69 22.72
C ILE A 17 -6.95 30.20 23.74
N LYS A 18 -6.76 28.88 23.83
CA LYS A 18 -5.78 28.26 24.75
C LYS A 18 -4.35 28.31 24.21
N CYS A 19 -4.15 28.37 22.90
CA CYS A 19 -2.83 28.24 22.31
C CYS A 19 -1.95 29.50 22.51
N ILE A 20 -0.92 29.38 23.35
CA ILE A 20 0.12 30.41 23.57
C ILE A 20 1.21 30.46 22.47
N ARG A 21 1.03 29.74 21.35
CA ARG A 21 1.96 29.73 20.19
C ARG A 21 3.41 29.35 20.54
N CYS A 22 3.62 28.48 21.53
CA CYS A 22 4.95 28.04 21.99
C CYS A 22 5.72 27.14 21.00
N LYS A 23 5.13 26.75 19.87
CA LYS A 23 5.71 25.92 18.79
C LYS A 23 6.16 24.51 19.18
N ARG A 24 5.90 24.05 20.42
CA ARG A 24 6.23 22.68 20.87
C ARG A 24 5.59 21.58 20.03
N CYS A 25 4.39 21.81 19.51
CA CYS A 25 3.71 20.86 18.62
C CYS A 25 4.46 20.67 17.29
N ILE A 26 5.08 21.73 16.76
CA ILE A 26 5.91 21.67 15.54
C ILE A 26 7.19 20.89 15.84
N GLN A 27 7.87 21.19 16.95
CA GLN A 27 9.13 20.54 17.33
C GLN A 27 8.98 19.03 17.62
N ASN A 28 7.86 18.62 18.21
CA ASN A 28 7.68 17.24 18.67
C ASN A 28 6.90 16.36 17.67
N CYS A 29 6.33 16.91 16.60
CA CYS A 29 5.61 16.13 15.63
C CYS A 29 6.56 15.49 14.61
N GLY A 30 6.88 14.21 14.77
CA GLY A 30 7.69 13.46 13.81
C GLY A 30 7.05 13.28 12.43
N TRP A 31 5.74 13.57 12.30
CA TRP A 31 4.99 13.47 11.04
C TRP A 31 4.81 14.81 10.33
N SER A 32 5.39 15.90 10.87
CA SER A 32 5.31 17.24 10.27
C SER A 32 3.87 17.69 9.96
N VAL A 33 2.94 17.36 10.87
CA VAL A 33 1.52 17.77 10.81
C VAL A 33 1.38 19.28 11.01
N TYR A 34 2.27 19.88 11.80
CA TYR A 34 2.21 21.29 12.14
C TYR A 34 3.33 22.04 11.45
N SER A 35 3.02 23.20 10.87
CA SER A 35 4.00 24.14 10.32
C SER A 35 3.70 25.57 10.77
N TRP A 36 4.71 26.43 10.71
CA TRP A 36 4.55 27.83 11.11
C TRP A 36 4.05 28.67 9.93
N GLY A 37 2.86 29.28 10.08
CA GLY A 37 2.26 30.17 9.07
C GLY A 37 2.60 31.64 9.24
N GLY A 38 3.46 32.00 10.19
CA GLY A 38 3.80 33.39 10.51
C GLY A 38 3.05 33.89 11.74
N ASP A 39 1.72 33.90 11.69
CA ASP A 39 0.81 34.35 12.74
C ASP A 39 0.19 33.19 13.54
N LYS A 40 -0.09 32.07 12.85
CA LYS A 40 -0.72 30.87 13.40
C LYS A 40 0.01 29.60 13.00
N VAL A 41 -0.31 28.52 13.71
CA VAL A 41 0.14 27.18 13.33
C VAL A 41 -0.78 26.66 12.22
N LEU A 42 -0.19 26.29 11.09
CA LEU A 42 -0.89 25.61 10.00
C LEU A 42 -0.92 24.11 10.31
N ILE A 43 -2.04 23.46 10.01
CA ILE A 43 -2.29 22.07 10.35
C ILE A 43 -2.56 21.28 9.06
N ASP A 44 -1.69 20.33 8.77
CA ASP A 44 -1.84 19.35 7.71
C ASP A 44 -2.23 17.99 8.29
N THR A 45 -3.53 17.87 8.48
CA THR A 45 -4.18 16.72 9.09
C THR A 45 -3.99 15.41 8.30
N PHE A 46 -3.68 15.45 7.00
CA PHE A 46 -3.44 14.25 6.19
C PHE A 46 -2.24 13.42 6.67
N LYS A 47 -1.31 14.04 7.41
CA LYS A 47 -0.12 13.40 7.96
C LYS A 47 -0.33 12.88 9.38
N CYS A 48 -1.46 13.18 10.02
CA CYS A 48 -1.69 12.78 11.40
C CYS A 48 -1.94 11.27 11.49
N VAL A 49 -1.28 10.61 12.45
CA VAL A 49 -1.46 9.18 12.78
C VAL A 49 -1.95 8.96 14.21
N LYS A 50 -2.45 10.00 14.89
CA LYS A 50 -2.93 9.97 16.28
C LYS A 50 -1.93 9.33 17.26
N CYS A 51 -0.63 9.61 17.11
CA CYS A 51 0.38 9.17 18.08
C CYS A 51 0.34 9.94 19.42
N LEU A 52 -0.56 10.92 19.56
CA LEU A 52 -0.79 11.76 20.76
C LEU A 52 0.43 12.54 21.28
N ARG A 53 1.58 12.49 20.61
CA ARG A 53 2.78 13.19 21.07
C ARG A 53 2.59 14.70 21.17
N CYS A 54 1.99 15.34 20.17
CA CYS A 54 1.71 16.77 20.25
C CYS A 54 0.71 17.14 21.35
N TYR A 55 -0.26 16.27 21.64
CA TYR A 55 -1.21 16.43 22.73
C TYR A 55 -0.48 16.50 24.08
N HIS A 56 0.36 15.52 24.39
CA HIS A 56 1.10 15.47 25.66
C HIS A 56 2.14 16.58 25.84
N TYR A 57 2.72 17.08 24.75
CA TYR A 57 3.72 18.17 24.83
C TYR A 57 3.11 19.57 24.85
N CYS A 58 1.78 19.70 24.73
CA CYS A 58 1.10 20.98 24.80
C CYS A 58 0.89 21.39 26.27
N PRO A 59 1.51 22.49 26.75
CA PRO A 59 1.37 22.91 28.15
C PRO A 59 -0.03 23.42 28.49
N GLU A 60 -0.76 23.94 27.50
CA GLU A 60 -2.10 24.54 27.68
C GLU A 60 -3.23 23.58 27.29
N GLU A 61 -2.91 22.32 26.98
CA GLU A 61 -3.88 21.32 26.51
C GLU A 61 -4.75 21.82 25.34
N ALA A 62 -4.16 22.64 24.46
CA ALA A 62 -4.86 23.31 23.37
C ALA A 62 -5.04 22.43 22.13
N ILE A 63 -4.59 21.18 22.15
CA ILE A 63 -4.57 20.29 20.97
C ILE A 63 -5.60 19.20 21.16
N THR A 64 -6.40 18.93 20.13
CA THR A 64 -7.33 17.79 20.11
C THR A 64 -7.10 16.99 18.84
N ILE A 65 -7.11 15.67 18.94
CA ILE A 65 -7.05 14.76 17.79
C ILE A 65 -8.28 13.87 17.82
N GLU A 66 -9.20 14.10 16.90
CA GLU A 66 -10.46 13.37 16.77
C GLU A 66 -10.39 12.37 15.61
N ASP A 67 -11.21 11.32 15.64
CA ASP A 67 -11.41 10.48 14.47
C ASP A 67 -12.23 11.23 13.42
N ASN A 68 -11.85 11.12 12.15
CA ASN A 68 -12.56 11.83 11.11
C ASN A 68 -13.97 11.24 10.92
N PRO A 69 -15.04 12.04 11.12
CA PRO A 69 -16.40 11.56 10.91
C PRO A 69 -16.71 11.32 9.43
N VAL A 70 -15.97 11.96 8.52
CA VAL A 70 -16.13 11.77 7.07
C VAL A 70 -15.52 10.42 6.69
N LYS A 71 -16.39 9.46 6.42
CA LYS A 71 -16.02 8.11 5.95
C LYS A 71 -16.64 7.85 4.58
N TYR A 72 -16.07 6.88 3.85
CA TYR A 72 -16.69 6.34 2.65
C TYR A 72 -18.00 5.64 2.99
N ARG A 73 -18.84 5.41 1.98
CA ARG A 73 -20.06 4.61 2.11
C ARG A 73 -19.72 3.27 2.79
N SER A 74 -20.46 2.93 3.84
CA SER A 74 -20.31 1.68 4.56
C SER A 74 -20.56 0.49 3.62
N ASN A 75 -19.64 -0.45 3.61
CA ASN A 75 -19.73 -1.69 2.87
C ASN A 75 -19.12 -2.80 3.75
N ALA A 76 -19.75 -3.97 3.77
CA ALA A 76 -19.28 -5.11 4.57
C ALA A 76 -17.91 -5.63 4.09
N ASN A 77 -17.68 -5.63 2.78
CA ASN A 77 -16.42 -6.09 2.18
C ASN A 77 -15.37 -4.97 2.09
N TRP A 78 -15.83 -3.75 1.82
CA TRP A 78 -14.98 -2.58 1.60
C TRP A 78 -15.11 -1.58 2.75
N GLY A 79 -14.43 -1.87 3.84
CA GLY A 79 -14.30 -0.95 4.97
C GLY A 79 -13.53 0.33 4.61
N PHE A 80 -13.73 1.37 5.42
CA PHE A 80 -13.03 2.66 5.26
C PHE A 80 -11.50 2.48 5.19
N TYR A 81 -10.96 1.65 6.08
CA TYR A 81 -9.54 1.33 6.16
C TYR A 81 -9.01 0.73 4.83
N ASN A 82 -9.69 -0.29 4.30
CA ASN A 82 -9.30 -0.99 3.06
C ASN A 82 -9.27 -0.03 1.86
N ILE A 83 -10.37 0.71 1.66
CA ILE A 83 -10.48 1.67 0.54
C ILE A 83 -9.39 2.74 0.64
N ARG A 84 -9.17 3.26 1.85
CA ARG A 84 -8.16 4.29 2.08
C ARG A 84 -6.76 3.79 1.79
N ASN A 85 -6.40 2.60 2.27
CA ASN A 85 -5.07 2.04 2.07
C ASN A 85 -4.80 1.72 0.60
N ILE A 86 -5.80 1.23 -0.15
CA ILE A 86 -5.67 1.05 -1.60
C ILE A 86 -5.42 2.39 -2.29
N LYS A 87 -6.13 3.45 -1.92
CA LYS A 87 -5.88 4.78 -2.48
C LYS A 87 -4.48 5.30 -2.15
N LYS A 88 -4.00 5.10 -0.92
CA LYS A 88 -2.62 5.44 -0.54
C LYS A 88 -1.58 4.62 -1.31
N GLN A 89 -1.83 3.33 -1.52
CA GLN A 89 -0.97 2.46 -2.35
C GLN A 89 -0.93 2.97 -3.79
N ALA A 90 -2.08 3.33 -4.36
CA ALA A 90 -2.16 3.90 -5.70
C ALA A 90 -1.44 5.25 -5.83
N GLU A 91 -1.48 6.09 -4.80
CA GLU A 91 -0.78 7.39 -4.78
C GLU A 91 0.74 7.26 -4.62
N THR A 92 1.20 6.30 -3.82
CA THR A 92 2.63 6.15 -3.46
C THR A 92 3.37 5.13 -4.31
N GLY A 93 2.66 4.19 -4.94
CA GLY A 93 3.24 3.03 -5.62
C GLY A 93 3.85 1.98 -4.67
N GLY A 94 3.64 2.11 -3.36
CA GLY A 94 4.23 1.22 -2.34
C GLY A 94 3.21 0.78 -1.28
N ILE A 95 3.59 -0.23 -0.49
CA ILE A 95 2.74 -0.73 0.60
C ILE A 95 2.82 0.23 1.81
N PRO A 96 1.69 0.72 2.36
CA PRO A 96 1.68 1.50 3.60
C PRO A 96 2.24 0.66 4.74
N LEU A 97 3.34 1.12 5.32
CA LEU A 97 3.92 0.51 6.52
C LEU A 97 3.24 1.09 7.75
N THR A 98 2.78 0.21 8.63
CA THR A 98 2.21 0.55 9.93
C THR A 98 2.86 -0.32 11.00
N GLY A 99 2.89 0.18 12.24
CA GLY A 99 3.42 -0.56 13.40
C GLY A 99 2.30 -0.97 14.36
N MET A 100 2.67 -1.56 15.49
CA MET A 100 1.77 -2.01 16.58
C MET A 100 0.99 -3.31 16.32
N GLY A 101 1.47 -4.15 15.39
CA GLY A 101 0.85 -5.44 15.08
C GLY A 101 -0.43 -5.32 14.25
N SER A 102 -1.21 -6.40 14.19
CA SER A 102 -2.53 -6.40 13.53
C SER A 102 -3.62 -6.35 14.60
N ASP A 103 -4.31 -5.23 14.70
CA ASP A 103 -5.50 -5.02 15.54
C ASP A 103 -6.81 -5.45 14.85
N MET A 104 -6.73 -5.87 13.59
CA MET A 104 -7.90 -6.22 12.80
C MET A 104 -8.55 -7.52 13.29
N PRO A 105 -9.90 -7.61 13.25
CA PRO A 105 -10.65 -8.78 13.70
C PRO A 105 -10.61 -9.92 12.68
N TYR A 106 -9.49 -10.06 11.94
CA TYR A 106 -9.34 -11.19 11.05
C TYR A 106 -9.37 -12.47 11.88
N PRO A 107 -10.03 -13.54 11.41
CA PRO A 107 -9.70 -14.85 11.92
C PRO A 107 -8.19 -14.99 11.77
N VAL A 108 -7.51 -15.47 12.81
CA VAL A 108 -6.08 -15.75 12.75
C VAL A 108 -5.90 -16.83 11.70
N LEU A 109 -5.71 -16.41 10.44
CA LEU A 109 -5.51 -17.31 9.32
C LEU A 109 -4.22 -18.08 9.51
N PHE A 110 -3.28 -17.59 10.32
CA PHE A 110 -2.08 -18.33 10.73
C PHE A 110 -2.38 -19.64 11.47
N ASP A 111 -3.53 -19.78 12.12
CA ASP A 111 -3.94 -21.05 12.73
C ASP A 111 -4.41 -22.06 11.65
N ASN A 112 -4.78 -21.59 10.45
CA ASN A 112 -5.34 -22.41 9.35
C ASN A 112 -4.47 -22.42 8.08
N LEU A 113 -3.49 -21.53 7.96
CA LEU A 113 -2.62 -21.25 6.82
C LEU A 113 -1.32 -20.61 7.34
N LEU A 114 -0.25 -21.39 7.42
CA LEU A 114 1.08 -20.90 7.78
C LEU A 114 1.85 -20.55 6.50
N ILE A 115 2.28 -19.29 6.37
CA ILE A 115 3.25 -18.91 5.34
C ILE A 115 4.62 -19.38 5.82
N ASP A 116 5.15 -20.41 5.16
CA ASP A 116 6.48 -20.91 5.48
C ASP A 116 7.54 -19.87 5.09
N ALA A 117 8.37 -19.51 6.07
CA ALA A 117 9.48 -18.62 5.90
C ALA A 117 10.75 -19.39 6.28
N CYS A 118 11.71 -19.43 5.38
CA CYS A 118 12.96 -20.14 5.64
C CYS A 118 13.76 -19.40 6.73
N GLN A 119 13.99 -20.08 7.85
CA GLN A 119 14.68 -19.51 9.02
C GLN A 119 16.13 -19.96 9.15
N VAL A 120 16.40 -21.27 8.99
CA VAL A 120 17.72 -21.86 9.26
C VAL A 120 18.26 -22.65 8.07
N THR A 121 17.42 -23.43 7.40
CA THR A 121 17.83 -24.38 6.35
C THR A 121 18.37 -23.71 5.10
N ASN A 122 17.79 -22.58 4.73
CA ASN A 122 18.19 -21.79 3.58
C ASN A 122 17.91 -20.31 3.88
N PRO A 123 18.79 -19.39 3.44
CA PRO A 123 18.57 -17.97 3.64
C PRO A 123 17.38 -17.47 2.81
N SER A 124 16.67 -16.49 3.34
CA SER A 124 15.68 -15.72 2.59
C SER A 124 16.39 -14.78 1.61
N ILE A 125 15.77 -14.54 0.44
CA ILE A 125 16.28 -13.65 -0.61
C ILE A 125 15.82 -12.22 -0.33
N ASP A 126 16.69 -11.21 -0.49
CA ASP A 126 16.30 -9.80 -0.38
C ASP A 126 15.62 -9.31 -1.68
N PRO A 127 14.28 -9.10 -1.71
CA PRO A 127 13.56 -8.69 -2.92
C PRO A 127 13.92 -7.30 -3.44
N LEU A 128 14.59 -6.46 -2.64
CA LEU A 128 14.99 -5.11 -3.04
C LEU A 128 16.40 -5.08 -3.63
N ARG A 129 17.28 -6.00 -3.22
CA ARG A 129 18.69 -6.04 -3.64
C ARG A 129 18.98 -7.14 -4.64
N GLU A 130 18.22 -8.21 -4.62
CA GLU A 130 18.43 -9.40 -5.45
C GLU A 130 17.32 -9.55 -6.51
N PRO A 131 17.64 -10.07 -7.70
CA PRO A 131 16.66 -10.21 -8.77
C PRO A 131 15.63 -11.30 -8.44
N MET A 132 14.35 -10.98 -8.63
CA MET A 132 13.24 -11.92 -8.55
C MET A 132 12.47 -11.96 -9.87
N GLU A 133 12.09 -13.16 -10.32
CA GLU A 133 11.30 -13.34 -11.55
C GLU A 133 9.82 -13.56 -11.21
N LEU A 134 8.94 -12.74 -11.80
CA LEU A 134 7.47 -12.84 -11.67
C LEU A 134 6.78 -13.36 -12.94
N ARG A 135 7.60 -13.66 -13.96
CA ARG A 135 7.13 -14.02 -15.29
C ARG A 135 6.33 -15.32 -15.24
N THR A 136 5.11 -15.24 -15.76
CA THR A 136 4.14 -16.33 -15.71
C THR A 136 3.70 -16.68 -17.13
N TYR A 137 3.47 -17.97 -17.38
CA TYR A 137 2.96 -18.45 -18.67
C TYR A 137 1.59 -19.10 -18.47
N LEU A 138 0.59 -18.58 -19.19
CA LEU A 138 -0.76 -19.14 -19.24
C LEU A 138 -0.90 -20.03 -20.47
N GLY A 139 -1.26 -21.29 -20.25
CA GLY A 139 -1.48 -22.26 -21.32
C GLY A 139 -1.23 -23.68 -20.85
N LYS A 140 -1.52 -24.65 -21.73
CA LYS A 140 -1.29 -26.08 -21.45
C LYS A 140 0.22 -26.33 -21.25
N LYS A 141 0.59 -27.07 -20.22
CA LYS A 141 1.96 -27.56 -20.04
C LYS A 141 2.03 -29.05 -20.38
N PRO A 142 3.00 -29.52 -21.19
CA PRO A 142 3.18 -30.95 -21.42
C PRO A 142 3.61 -31.65 -20.12
N ALA A 143 3.22 -32.92 -19.95
CA ALA A 143 3.53 -33.68 -18.73
C ALA A 143 5.04 -33.93 -18.54
N LYS A 144 5.78 -34.01 -19.65
CA LYS A 144 7.23 -34.21 -19.67
C LYS A 144 7.82 -33.51 -20.89
N LEU A 145 9.06 -33.04 -20.75
CA LEU A 145 9.86 -32.48 -21.85
C LEU A 145 10.90 -33.53 -22.26
N GLU A 146 10.97 -33.81 -23.56
CA GLU A 146 11.97 -34.68 -24.16
C GLU A 146 12.93 -33.84 -25.01
N PHE A 147 14.23 -34.11 -24.86
CA PHE A 147 15.30 -33.40 -25.54
C PHE A 147 16.12 -34.39 -26.36
N GLU A 148 16.44 -34.03 -27.60
CA GLU A 148 17.37 -34.75 -28.46
C GLU A 148 18.67 -33.95 -28.57
N LYS A 149 19.83 -34.62 -28.50
CA LYS A 149 21.12 -33.97 -28.81
C LYS A 149 21.24 -33.87 -30.33
N GLY A 150 21.29 -32.66 -30.86
CA GLY A 150 21.63 -32.43 -32.25
C GLY A 150 23.10 -32.78 -32.52
N ALA A 151 23.45 -32.95 -33.80
CA ALA A 151 24.83 -33.23 -34.23
C ALA A 151 25.86 -32.18 -33.75
N ASP A 152 25.42 -30.95 -33.47
CA ASP A 152 26.23 -29.84 -32.96
C ASP A 152 26.39 -29.84 -31.41
N GLY A 153 25.96 -30.90 -30.73
CA GLY A 153 25.98 -31.00 -29.26
C GLY A 153 24.93 -30.17 -28.52
N LYS A 154 24.14 -29.35 -29.23
CA LYS A 154 23.04 -28.55 -28.66
C LYS A 154 21.79 -29.42 -28.43
N LEU A 155 21.16 -29.24 -27.27
CA LEU A 155 19.89 -29.87 -26.92
C LEU A 155 18.75 -29.22 -27.73
N LYS A 156 18.06 -30.02 -28.55
CA LYS A 156 16.85 -29.64 -29.26
C LYS A 156 15.63 -30.23 -28.55
N LEU A 157 14.59 -29.43 -28.38
CA LEU A 157 13.33 -29.88 -27.79
C LEU A 157 12.56 -30.73 -28.81
N LYS A 158 12.31 -32.01 -28.48
CA LYS A 158 11.49 -32.92 -29.30
C LYS A 158 9.99 -32.66 -29.10
N THR A 159 9.62 -32.32 -27.88
CA THR A 159 8.22 -32.07 -27.50
C THR A 159 7.71 -30.77 -28.12
N LYS A 160 6.62 -30.81 -28.90
CA LYS A 160 5.99 -29.60 -29.44
C LYS A 160 5.32 -28.82 -28.31
N MET A 161 5.82 -27.63 -28.00
CA MET A 161 5.20 -26.75 -27.01
C MET A 161 3.86 -26.22 -27.55
N PRO A 162 2.76 -26.37 -26.79
CA PRO A 162 1.49 -25.75 -27.15
C PRO A 162 1.60 -24.22 -27.03
N PRO A 163 0.68 -23.45 -27.64
CA PRO A 163 0.69 -22.00 -27.53
C PRO A 163 0.52 -21.58 -26.05
N GLN A 164 1.37 -20.66 -25.61
CA GLN A 164 1.35 -20.10 -24.26
C GLN A 164 1.38 -18.58 -24.34
N ILE A 165 0.58 -17.94 -23.49
CA ILE A 165 0.58 -16.49 -23.32
C ILE A 165 1.60 -16.16 -22.24
N LYS A 166 2.61 -15.38 -22.62
CA LYS A 166 3.63 -14.89 -21.71
C LYS A 166 3.13 -13.62 -21.01
N LEU A 167 3.22 -13.60 -19.68
CA LEU A 167 2.98 -12.43 -18.84
C LEU A 167 4.26 -12.10 -18.06
N GLU A 168 4.64 -10.83 -17.97
CA GLU A 168 5.78 -10.42 -17.13
C GLU A 168 5.43 -10.37 -15.64
N VAL A 169 4.14 -10.24 -15.30
CA VAL A 169 3.61 -10.21 -13.94
C VAL A 169 2.40 -11.14 -13.81
N PRO A 170 2.12 -11.72 -12.63
CA PRO A 170 1.07 -12.71 -12.43
C PRO A 170 -0.34 -12.10 -12.30
N PHE A 171 -0.59 -10.95 -12.95
CA PHE A 171 -1.90 -10.33 -13.01
C PHE A 171 -2.12 -9.71 -14.38
N ILE A 172 -3.37 -9.68 -14.81
CA ILE A 172 -3.81 -9.04 -16.03
C ILE A 172 -4.84 -7.99 -15.62
N PHE A 173 -4.64 -6.75 -16.05
CA PHE A 173 -5.73 -5.78 -15.99
C PHE A 173 -6.82 -6.28 -16.93
N ALA A 174 -8.03 -6.47 -16.42
CA ALA A 174 -9.17 -6.81 -17.27
C ALA A 174 -9.16 -5.88 -18.48
N PRO A 175 -9.22 -6.41 -19.72
CA PRO A 175 -9.06 -5.60 -20.91
C PRO A 175 -10.05 -4.45 -20.84
N MET A 176 -9.50 -3.23 -20.91
CA MET A 176 -10.25 -2.00 -21.10
C MET A 176 -10.89 -2.05 -22.48
N SER A 177 -11.88 -2.93 -22.67
CA SER A 177 -12.63 -2.97 -23.91
C SER A 177 -13.30 -1.61 -24.10
N TYR A 178 -13.43 -1.20 -25.36
CA TYR A 178 -14.31 -0.11 -25.77
C TYR A 178 -15.73 -0.42 -25.24
N GLY A 179 -16.07 0.10 -24.07
CA GLY A 179 -17.32 -0.21 -23.35
C GLY A 179 -17.18 -0.44 -21.84
N SER A 180 -16.00 -0.80 -21.33
CA SER A 180 -15.80 -1.10 -19.90
C SER A 180 -15.51 0.12 -19.02
N ILE A 181 -15.04 1.22 -19.62
CA ILE A 181 -14.70 2.47 -18.93
C ILE A 181 -15.18 3.66 -19.76
N SER A 182 -15.53 4.78 -19.11
CA SER A 182 -15.94 5.99 -19.83
C SER A 182 -14.80 6.51 -20.71
N LEU A 183 -15.10 6.96 -21.94
CA LEU A 183 -14.14 7.55 -22.89
C LEU A 183 -13.20 8.59 -22.24
N ASN A 184 -13.70 9.34 -21.27
CA ASN A 184 -12.93 10.37 -20.56
C ASN A 184 -11.77 9.79 -19.74
N ALA A 185 -11.94 8.62 -19.13
CA ALA A 185 -10.88 7.96 -18.34
C ALA A 185 -9.81 7.30 -19.24
N GLN A 186 -10.17 6.90 -20.46
CA GLN A 186 -9.20 6.46 -21.48
C GLN A 186 -8.33 7.62 -21.98
N LYS A 187 -8.90 8.80 -22.19
CA LYS A 187 -8.16 9.98 -22.69
C LYS A 187 -7.18 10.56 -21.68
N THR A 188 -7.29 10.19 -20.40
CA THR A 188 -6.43 10.69 -19.31
C THR A 188 -5.26 9.78 -18.96
N LEU A 189 -5.22 8.55 -19.50
CA LEU A 189 -4.10 7.61 -19.39
C LEU A 189 -3.11 7.83 -20.54
#